data_AF-A0A1V2P3L1-F1
#
_entry.id   AF-A0A1V2P3L1-F1
#
_cell.length_a   1.000
_cell.length_b   1.000
_cell.length_c   1.000
_cell.angle_alpha   90.00
_cell.angle_beta   90.00
_cell.angle_gamma   90.00
#
_symmetry.space_group_name_H-M   'P 1'
#
loop_
_entity.id
_entity.type
_entity.pdbx_description
1 polymer ?
#
loop_
_entity_poly.entity_id
_entity_poly.type
_entity_poly.pdbx_seq_one_letter_code
_entity_poly.pdbx_strand_id
1 'polypeptide(L)' 'MNRRIEWRTSTFSVANNDCVQLAVDRALTRVRDSKTPDAGTLVFDRECFATFLAVLKS' A
#
# COMPACT_ATOMS: atom_id res chain seq x y z
N MET A 1 -16.67 -14.04 -9.09
CA MET A 1 -16.83 -12.65 -8.61
C MET A 1 -15.45 -12.01 -8.60
N ASN A 2 -15.13 -11.15 -9.58
CA ASN A 2 -13.80 -10.51 -9.65
C ASN A 2 -13.68 -9.53 -8.48
N ARG A 3 -12.83 -9.87 -7.51
CA ARG A 3 -12.60 -9.01 -6.35
C ARG A 3 -11.74 -7.83 -6.82
N ARG A 4 -12.36 -6.67 -7.02
CA ARG A 4 -11.66 -5.44 -7.39
C ARG A 4 -10.81 -5.01 -6.20
N ILE A 5 -9.53 -4.77 -6.45
CA ILE A 5 -8.59 -4.26 -5.45
C ILE A 5 -8.81 -2.74 -5.39
N GLU A 6 -9.29 -2.25 -4.26
CA GLU A 6 -9.57 -0.83 -4.05
C GLU A 6 -8.30 -0.10 -3.58
N TRP A 7 -7.71 0.68 -4.48
CA TRP A 7 -6.50 1.46 -4.21
C TRP A 7 -6.84 2.83 -3.65
N ARG A 8 -6.12 3.24 -2.60
CA ARG A 8 -6.21 4.56 -1.98
C ARG A 8 -4.85 5.23 -2.01
N THR A 9 -4.78 6.44 -2.57
CA THR A 9 -3.58 7.28 -2.51
C THR A 9 -3.41 7.84 -1.11
N SER A 10 -2.17 7.83 -0.63
CA SER A 10 -1.82 8.46 0.65
C SER A 10 -2.09 9.97 0.59
N THR A 11 -2.62 10.54 1.67
CA THR A 11 -2.78 12.01 1.79
C THR A 11 -1.44 12.74 1.94
N PHE A 12 -0.37 12.01 2.23
CA PHE A 12 0.99 12.54 2.27
C PHE A 12 1.64 12.62 0.89
N SER A 13 1.06 11.99 -0.13
CA SER A 13 1.54 12.11 -1.51
C SER A 13 1.27 13.52 -2.03
N VAL A 14 2.34 14.21 -2.41
CA VAL A 14 2.29 15.54 -3.03
C VAL A 14 2.65 15.44 -4.52
N ALA A 15 2.46 16.52 -5.27
CA ALA A 15 2.56 16.51 -6.73
C ALA A 15 3.83 15.84 -7.27
N ASN A 16 4.95 16.01 -6.57
CA ASN A 16 6.28 15.58 -7.00
C ASN A 16 7.01 14.69 -5.97
N ASN A 17 6.36 14.23 -4.89
CA ASN A 17 7.02 13.42 -3.87
C ASN A 17 6.06 12.44 -3.17
N ASP A 18 6.62 11.44 -2.49
CA ASP A 18 5.90 10.51 -1.59
C ASP A 18 4.76 9.73 -2.27
N CYS A 19 4.86 9.47 -3.57
CA CYS A 19 3.83 8.94 -4.47
C CYS A 19 3.38 7.51 -4.11
N VAL A 20 2.62 7.33 -3.02
CA VAL A 20 2.27 6.03 -2.48
C VAL A 20 0.77 5.76 -2.61
N GLN A 21 0.45 4.57 -3.12
CA GLN A 21 -0.89 3.98 -3.06
C GLN A 21 -0.89 2.70 -2.25
N LEU A 22 -1.96 2.50 -1.47
CA LEU A 22 -2.19 1.28 -0.73
C LEU A 22 -3.54 0.67 -1.06
N ALA A 23 -3.61 -0.66 -1.08
CA ALA A 23 -4.85 -1.40 -1.05
C ALA A 23 -4.81 -2.39 0.12
N VAL A 24 -5.73 -2.20 1.06
CA VAL A 24 -5.79 -2.99 2.30
C VAL A 24 -6.98 -3.93 2.23
N ASP A 25 -6.69 -5.22 2.14
CA ASP A 25 -7.65 -6.29 2.19
C ASP A 25 -7.62 -6.99 3.56
N ARG A 26 -8.59 -7.89 3.81
CA ARG A 26 -8.61 -8.70 5.04
C ARG A 26 -7.35 -9.54 5.27
N ALA A 27 -6.69 -9.97 4.19
CA ALA A 27 -5.56 -10.89 4.25
C ALA A 27 -4.23 -10.27 3.81
N LEU A 28 -4.28 -9.28 2.91
CA LEU A 28 -3.10 -8.73 2.25
C LEU A 28 -3.14 -7.21 2.29
N THR A 29 -1.97 -6.62 2.48
CA THR A 29 -1.75 -5.19 2.21
C THR A 29 -0.84 -5.06 1.00
N ARG A 30 -1.25 -4.23 0.05
CA ARG A 30 -0.46 -3.93 -1.14
C ARG A 30 -0.01 -2.49 -1.11
N VAL A 31 1.22 -2.24 -1.50
CA VAL A 31 1.82 -0.90 -1.58
C VAL A 31 2.51 -0.77 -2.93
N ARG A 32 2.29 0.36 -3.61
CA ARG A 32 2.93 0.66 -4.88
C ARG A 32 3.14 2.15 -5.06
N ASP A 33 3.94 2.49 -6.06
CA ASP A 33 4.07 3.85 -6.56
C ASP A 33 2.80 4.27 -7.33
N SER A 34 2.28 5.46 -7.04
CA SER A 34 1.04 5.97 -7.62
C SER A 34 1.22 6.50 -9.05
N LYS A 35 2.44 6.89 -9.43
CA LYS A 35 2.80 7.40 -10.76
C LYS A 35 3.20 6.29 -11.72
N THR A 36 3.75 5.20 -11.18
CA THR A 36 4.28 4.06 -11.94
C THR A 36 3.71 2.73 -11.41
N PRO A 37 2.38 2.55 -11.45
CA PRO A 37 1.72 1.38 -10.85
C PRO A 37 2.16 0.03 -11.45
N ASP A 38 2.63 0.03 -12.70
CA ASP A 38 3.07 -1.16 -13.43
C ASP A 38 4.54 -1.51 -13.16
N ALA A 39 5.30 -0.65 -12.46
CA ALA A 39 6.68 -0.93 -12.08
C ALA A 39 6.79 -2.02 -10.99
N GLY A 40 5.68 -2.31 -10.30
CA GLY A 40 5.61 -3.38 -9.33
C GLY A 40 4.67 -3.06 -8.16
N THR A 41 4.39 -4.08 -7.37
CA THR A 41 3.58 -3.96 -6.15
C THR A 41 4.21 -4.79 -5.05
N LEU A 42 4.50 -4.16 -3.91
CA LEU A 42 4.87 -4.85 -2.70
C LEU A 42 3.60 -5.45 -2.07
N VAL A 43 3.66 -6.71 -1.69
CA VAL A 43 2.54 -7.44 -1.09
C VAL A 43 2.98 -8.02 0.24
N PHE A 44 2.23 -7.70 1.28
CA PHE A 44 2.45 -8.17 2.64
C PHE A 44 1.24 -8.94 3.11
N ASP A 45 1.44 -9.99 3.89
CA ASP A 45 0.36 -10.53 4.70
C ASP A 45 -0.02 -9.55 5.83
N ARG A 46 -1.21 -9.74 6.40
CA ARG A 46 -1.77 -8.85 7.42
C ARG A 46 -0.88 -8.77 8.67
N GLU A 47 -0.28 -9.87 9.12
CA GLU A 47 0.48 -9.91 10.37
C GLU A 47 1.85 -9.27 10.19
N CYS A 48 2.54 -9.56 9.09
CA CYS A 48 3.79 -8.92 8.71
C CYS A 48 3.61 -7.40 8.58
N PHE A 49 2.54 -6.94 7.93
CA PHE A 49 2.29 -5.50 7.80
C PHE A 49 1.99 -4.84 9.15
N ALA A 50 1.25 -5.51 10.05
CA ALA A 50 0.98 -5.00 11.39
C ALA A 50 2.27 -4.87 12.22
N THR A 51 3.14 -5.90 12.19
CA THR A 51 4.44 -5.88 12.86
C THR A 51 5.34 -4.77 12.30
N PHE A 52 5.41 -4.64 10.97
CA PHE A 52 6.15 -3.56 10.31
C PHE A 52 5.70 -2.18 10.81
N LEU A 53 4.39 -1.94 10.87
CA LEU A 53 3.86 -0.67 11.37
C LEU A 53 4.15 -0.45 12.87
N ALA A 54 4.14 -1.50 13.67
CA ALA A 54 4.44 -1.40 15.10
C ALA A 54 5.90 -0.97 15.33
N VAL A 55 6.83 -1.50 14.54
CA VAL A 55 8.26 -1.13 14.60
C VAL A 55 8.52 0.28 14.07
N LEU A 56 7.79 0.74 13.06
CA LEU A 56 8.00 2.09 12.50
C LEU A 56 7.38 3.22 13.32
N LYS A 57 6.40 2.93 14.18
CA LYS A 57 5.64 3.94 14.95
C LYS A 57 6.05 4.04 16.41
N SER A 58 7.07 3.29 16.83
CA SER A 58 7.72 3.41 18.14
C SER A 58 8.67 4.59 18.17
#